data_AF-A0A975AX25-F1
#
_entry.id   AF-A0A975AX25-F1
#
_cell.length_a   1.000
_cell.length_b   1.000
_cell.length_c   1.000
_cell.angle_alpha   90.00
_cell.angle_beta   90.00
_cell.angle_gamma   90.00
#
_symmetry.space_group_name_H-M   'P 1'
#
loop_
_entity.id
_entity.type
_entity.pdbx_description
1 polymer ?
#
loop_
_entity_poly.entity_id
_entity_poly.type
_entity_poly.pdbx_seq_one_letter_code
_entity_poly.pdbx_strand_id
1 'polypeptide(L)'
;MFDKEYSFRGIHAERVIKLTAKFDRDNQLFARNLDVYMVAPIIGFLYGRKADLDKGTETTKIFPDILIREQPNLKFNYRLIMLLDKENEPNFDERMNKAFRYYGSEKAQCDEQLYEQYVRGGVDVLYEKLIETASNSDDYLKNLYDFLEEFDERYNQAISTDSILDLCRLARS
;
A
#
# COMPACT_ATOMS: atom_id res chain seq x y z
N MET A 1 6.20 -12.88 7.40
CA MET A 1 6.22 -11.77 6.41
C MET A 1 6.78 -10.49 7.02
N PHE A 2 6.16 -9.93 8.07
CA PHE A 2 6.56 -8.64 8.68
C PHE A 2 7.52 -8.79 9.88
N ASP A 3 8.38 -9.80 9.83
CA ASP A 3 9.29 -10.22 10.91
C ASP A 3 10.74 -10.37 10.42
N LYS A 4 10.99 -10.08 9.14
CA LYS A 4 12.28 -10.22 8.46
C LYS A 4 12.52 -9.00 7.59
N GLU A 5 13.76 -8.82 7.12
CA GLU A 5 14.12 -7.74 6.19
C GLU A 5 13.21 -7.79 4.96
N TYR A 6 12.64 -6.65 4.60
CA TYR A 6 11.88 -6.50 3.37
C TYR A 6 12.71 -5.78 2.33
N SER A 7 12.71 -6.27 1.10
CA SER A 7 13.44 -5.64 0.00
C SER A 7 12.54 -5.50 -1.22
N PHE A 8 12.32 -4.25 -1.64
CA PHE A 8 11.85 -3.96 -2.98
C PHE A 8 12.96 -4.35 -3.97
N ARG A 9 12.57 -4.86 -5.14
CA ARG A 9 13.50 -5.37 -6.15
C ARG A 9 13.15 -4.91 -7.55
N GLY A 10 14.18 -4.81 -8.39
CA GLY A 10 14.05 -4.45 -9.78
C GLY A 10 13.38 -3.09 -9.97
N ILE A 11 12.48 -2.99 -10.93
CA ILE A 11 11.78 -1.73 -11.23
C ILE A 11 11.06 -1.11 -10.02
N HIS A 12 10.52 -1.92 -9.11
CA HIS A 12 9.84 -1.41 -7.92
C HIS A 12 10.83 -0.80 -6.93
N ALA A 13 12.07 -1.28 -6.88
CA ALA A 13 13.12 -0.66 -6.08
C ALA A 13 13.47 0.74 -6.62
N GLU A 14 13.65 0.85 -7.94
CA GLU A 14 13.91 2.14 -8.61
C GLU A 14 12.78 3.14 -8.34
N ARG A 15 11.52 2.70 -8.46
CA ARG A 15 10.33 3.53 -8.20
C ARG A 15 10.29 4.01 -6.75
N VAL A 16 10.53 3.13 -5.78
CA VAL A 16 10.57 3.50 -4.35
C VAL A 16 11.71 4.48 -4.05
N ILE A 17 12.88 4.31 -4.67
CA ILE A 17 14.00 5.26 -4.53
C ILE A 17 13.58 6.65 -5.01
N LYS A 18 12.87 6.76 -6.14
CA LYS A 18 12.38 8.07 -6.62
C LYS A 18 11.25 8.64 -5.76
N LEU A 19 10.33 7.80 -5.26
CA LEU A 19 9.25 8.22 -4.35
C LEU A 19 9.77 8.77 -3.01
N THR A 20 10.95 8.31 -2.58
CA THR A 20 11.63 8.76 -1.35
C THR A 20 12.74 9.77 -1.60
N ALA A 21 12.97 10.14 -2.87
CA ALA A 21 13.96 11.15 -3.21
C ALA A 21 13.44 12.55 -2.85
N LYS A 22 14.37 13.41 -2.44
CA LYS A 22 14.09 14.84 -2.33
C LYS A 22 13.95 15.46 -3.72
N PHE A 23 12.90 16.25 -3.92
CA PHE A 23 12.70 17.00 -5.15
C PHE A 23 13.12 18.48 -5.04
N ASP A 24 13.40 18.95 -3.81
CA ASP A 24 14.14 20.20 -3.57
C ASP A 24 15.05 20.06 -2.33
N ARG A 25 15.52 21.16 -1.73
CA ARG A 25 16.45 21.10 -0.59
C ARG A 25 15.82 20.43 0.64
N ASP A 26 14.53 20.64 0.84
CA ASP A 26 13.85 20.37 2.12
C ASP A 26 12.67 19.41 1.98
N ASN A 27 12.13 19.24 0.76
CA ASN A 27 10.90 18.52 0.51
C ASN A 27 11.12 17.18 -0.20
N GLN A 28 10.33 16.19 0.22
CA GLN A 28 10.22 14.84 -0.34
C GLN A 28 8.78 14.35 -0.12
N LEU A 29 8.29 13.45 -0.97
CA LEU A 29 6.93 12.91 -0.84
C LEU A 29 6.82 11.90 0.29
N PHE A 30 7.75 10.94 0.34
CA PHE A 30 7.83 9.93 1.39
C PHE A 30 9.16 10.02 2.10
N ALA A 31 9.14 10.06 3.44
CA ALA A 31 10.35 10.18 4.23
C ALA A 31 11.16 8.88 4.28
N ARG A 32 10.49 7.72 4.18
CA ARG A 32 11.10 6.40 4.32
C ARG A 32 10.45 5.39 3.37
N ASN A 33 11.22 4.37 2.98
CA ASN A 33 10.70 3.21 2.26
C ASN A 33 9.51 2.54 2.97
N LEU A 34 9.52 2.55 4.31
CA LEU A 34 8.42 2.05 5.12
C LEU A 34 7.11 2.81 4.85
N ASP A 35 7.17 4.13 4.69
CA ASP A 35 5.97 4.95 4.47
C ASP A 35 5.32 4.58 3.12
N VAL A 36 6.16 4.31 2.10
CA VAL A 36 5.69 3.73 0.83
C VAL A 36 5.11 2.34 1.04
N TYR A 37 5.77 1.45 1.78
CA TYR A 37 5.31 0.07 2.02
C TYR A 37 3.99 0.00 2.79
N MET A 38 3.70 0.97 3.66
CA MET A 38 2.41 1.06 4.36
C MET A 38 1.27 1.49 3.44
N VAL A 39 1.51 2.47 2.55
CA VAL A 39 0.47 3.08 1.72
C VAL A 39 0.22 2.30 0.42
N ALA A 40 1.30 1.83 -0.23
CA ALA A 40 1.24 1.15 -1.51
C ALA A 40 0.21 -0.01 -1.58
N PRO A 41 0.13 -0.97 -0.64
CA PRO A 41 -0.84 -2.06 -0.75
C PRO A 41 -2.30 -1.56 -0.74
N ILE A 42 -2.61 -0.48 -0.03
CA ILE A 42 -3.94 0.13 -0.02
C ILE A 42 -4.23 0.75 -1.38
N ILE A 43 -3.29 1.51 -1.93
CA ILE A 43 -3.42 2.12 -3.26
C ILE A 43 -3.57 1.05 -4.33
N GLY A 44 -2.72 0.02 -4.32
CA GLY A 44 -2.78 -1.09 -5.26
C GLY A 44 -4.13 -1.81 -5.20
N PHE A 45 -4.64 -2.06 -3.99
CA PHE A 45 -5.96 -2.68 -3.81
C PHE A 45 -7.09 -1.79 -4.35
N LEU A 46 -7.14 -0.52 -3.93
CA LEU A 46 -8.22 0.40 -4.34
C LEU A 46 -8.23 0.67 -5.85
N TYR A 47 -7.05 0.77 -6.47
CA TYR A 47 -6.91 0.94 -7.92
C TYR A 47 -7.01 -0.39 -8.70
N GLY A 48 -7.22 -1.52 -8.02
CA GLY A 48 -7.26 -2.84 -8.65
C GLY A 48 -5.94 -3.23 -9.34
N ARG A 49 -4.82 -2.61 -8.95
CA ARG A 49 -3.52 -2.79 -9.59
C ARG A 49 -2.69 -3.84 -8.85
N LYS A 50 -2.24 -4.84 -9.62
CA LYS A 50 -1.30 -5.87 -9.20
C LYS A 50 -0.08 -5.81 -10.12
N ALA A 51 1.08 -6.13 -9.59
CA ALA A 51 2.29 -6.28 -10.39
C ALA A 51 3.10 -7.50 -9.94
N ASP A 52 3.75 -8.15 -10.89
CA ASP A 52 4.61 -9.30 -10.64
C ASP A 52 5.98 -8.87 -10.12
N LEU A 53 6.68 -9.81 -9.50
CA LEU A 53 8.04 -9.55 -9.04
C LEU A 53 8.96 -9.42 -10.25
N ASP A 54 9.60 -8.26 -10.39
CA ASP A 54 10.64 -8.05 -11.37
C ASP A 54 11.96 -8.72 -10.96
N LYS A 55 12.73 -9.19 -11.95
CA LYS A 55 14.02 -9.88 -11.75
C LYS A 55 15.23 -8.96 -11.86
N GLY A 56 15.03 -7.64 -11.94
CA GLY A 56 16.11 -6.66 -11.93
C GLY A 56 16.99 -6.73 -10.68
N THR A 57 18.21 -6.21 -10.80
CA THR A 57 19.24 -6.28 -9.74
C THR A 57 19.14 -5.16 -8.71
N GLU A 58 18.43 -4.07 -9.02
CA GLU A 58 18.27 -2.94 -8.11
C GLU A 58 17.49 -3.35 -6.87
N THR A 59 17.92 -2.91 -5.69
CA THR A 59 17.22 -3.23 -4.43
C THR A 59 17.25 -2.06 -3.46
N THR A 60 16.12 -1.85 -2.78
CA THR A 60 16.04 -0.96 -1.62
C THR A 60 15.23 -1.64 -0.54
N LYS A 61 15.57 -1.39 0.73
CA LYS A 61 15.12 -2.25 1.83
C LYS A 61 14.56 -1.51 3.02
N ILE A 62 13.84 -2.25 3.84
CA ILE A 62 13.35 -1.86 5.15
C ILE A 62 13.94 -2.86 6.15
N PHE A 63 14.67 -2.32 7.13
CA PHE A 63 15.35 -3.14 8.12
C PHE A 63 14.34 -3.85 9.06
N PRO A 64 14.69 -5.05 9.56
CA PRO A 64 13.79 -5.85 10.39
C PRO A 64 13.30 -5.14 11.67
N ASP A 65 14.13 -4.33 12.30
CA ASP A 65 13.78 -3.59 13.54
C ASP A 65 12.63 -2.62 13.31
N ILE A 66 12.62 -1.93 12.17
CA ILE A 66 11.54 -1.03 11.74
C ILE A 66 10.26 -1.83 11.49
N LEU A 67 10.37 -2.97 10.77
CA LEU A 67 9.22 -3.81 10.44
C LEU A 67 8.60 -4.46 11.67
N ILE A 68 9.42 -4.92 12.63
CA ILE A 68 8.95 -5.48 13.89
C ILE A 68 8.21 -4.41 14.70
N ARG A 69 8.75 -3.18 14.76
CA ARG A 69 8.10 -2.06 15.45
C ARG A 69 6.75 -1.70 14.83
N GLU A 70 6.67 -1.64 13.50
CA GLU A 70 5.44 -1.28 12.77
C GLU A 70 4.56 -2.48 12.39
N GLN A 71 4.93 -3.69 12.85
CA GLN A 71 4.22 -4.92 12.53
C GLN A 71 2.70 -4.84 12.80
N PRO A 72 2.21 -4.21 13.89
CA PRO A 72 0.77 -4.06 14.10
C PRO A 72 0.07 -3.32 12.96
N ASN A 73 0.68 -2.24 12.46
CA ASN A 73 0.13 -1.43 11.36
C ASN A 73 0.15 -2.20 10.04
N LEU A 74 1.25 -2.90 9.74
CA LEU A 74 1.37 -3.73 8.54
C LEU A 74 0.37 -4.89 8.54
N LYS A 75 0.21 -5.57 9.68
CA LYS A 75 -0.81 -6.62 9.86
C LYS A 75 -2.22 -6.07 9.71
N PHE A 76 -2.48 -4.86 10.19
CA PHE A 76 -3.78 -4.20 10.02
C PHE A 76 -4.09 -3.99 8.53
N ASN A 77 -3.14 -3.45 7.75
CA ASN A 77 -3.33 -3.27 6.31
C ASN A 77 -3.55 -4.60 5.57
N TYR A 78 -2.76 -5.63 5.90
CA TYR A 78 -2.94 -6.97 5.35
C TYR A 78 -4.35 -7.51 5.62
N ARG A 79 -4.78 -7.46 6.88
CA ARG A 79 -6.12 -7.90 7.31
C ARG A 79 -7.22 -7.16 6.57
N LEU A 80 -7.09 -5.83 6.47
CA LEU A 80 -8.08 -5.00 5.80
C LEU A 80 -8.27 -5.41 4.34
N ILE A 81 -7.17 -5.62 3.60
CA ILE A 81 -7.23 -6.07 2.21
C ILE A 81 -7.85 -7.46 2.10
N MET A 82 -7.39 -8.43 2.90
CA MET A 82 -7.96 -9.79 2.89
C MET A 82 -9.46 -9.80 3.19
N LEU A 83 -9.91 -8.92 4.09
CA LEU A 83 -11.33 -8.78 4.43
C LEU A 83 -12.16 -8.12 3.35
N LEU A 84 -11.57 -7.29 2.49
CA LEU A 84 -12.29 -6.52 1.48
C LEU A 84 -12.21 -7.14 0.07
N ASP A 85 -11.23 -8.01 -0.19
CA ASP A 85 -10.97 -8.61 -1.50
C ASP A 85 -11.98 -9.71 -1.89
N LYS A 86 -13.21 -9.29 -2.21
CA LYS A 86 -14.31 -10.15 -2.66
C LYS A 86 -14.04 -10.78 -4.03
N GLU A 87 -13.20 -10.16 -4.84
CA GLU A 87 -12.88 -10.65 -6.18
C GLU A 87 -12.01 -11.90 -6.12
N ASN A 88 -11.02 -11.91 -5.21
CA ASN A 88 -10.18 -13.08 -5.00
C ASN A 88 -10.83 -14.13 -4.07
N GLU A 89 -11.61 -13.71 -3.08
CA GLU A 89 -12.33 -14.61 -2.18
C GLU A 89 -13.78 -14.14 -1.92
N PRO A 90 -14.78 -14.73 -2.60
CA PRO A 90 -16.17 -14.32 -2.42
C PRO A 90 -16.73 -14.71 -1.04
N ASN A 91 -16.20 -15.76 -0.40
CA ASN A 91 -16.70 -16.22 0.89
C ASN A 91 -16.20 -15.32 2.04
N PHE A 92 -17.14 -14.78 2.85
CA PHE A 92 -16.79 -13.90 3.97
C PHE A 92 -16.05 -14.62 5.10
N ASP A 93 -16.52 -15.80 5.52
CA ASP A 93 -15.87 -16.56 6.60
C ASP A 93 -14.44 -16.96 6.21
N GLU A 94 -14.23 -17.26 4.93
CA GLU A 94 -12.89 -17.56 4.43
C GLU A 94 -11.99 -16.32 4.38
N ARG A 95 -12.50 -15.15 3.99
CA ARG A 95 -11.77 -13.87 4.14
C ARG A 95 -11.42 -13.56 5.60
N MET A 96 -12.33 -13.84 6.53
CA MET A 96 -12.06 -13.74 7.97
C MET A 96 -10.94 -14.70 8.41
N ASN A 97 -10.96 -15.95 7.93
CA ASN A 97 -9.89 -16.90 8.21
C ASN A 97 -8.54 -16.44 7.64
N LYS A 98 -8.50 -15.96 6.39
CA LYS A 98 -7.30 -15.42 5.73
C LYS A 98 -6.71 -14.25 6.51
N ALA A 99 -7.56 -13.29 6.89
CA ALA A 99 -7.13 -12.10 7.63
C ALA A 99 -6.58 -12.43 9.04
N PHE A 100 -7.26 -13.29 9.80
CA PHE A 100 -6.99 -13.43 11.24
C PHE A 100 -6.35 -14.76 11.66
N ARG A 101 -6.57 -15.85 10.92
CA ARG A 101 -6.18 -17.21 11.35
C ARG A 101 -5.04 -17.80 10.55
N TYR A 102 -5.00 -17.59 9.23
CA TYR A 102 -4.03 -18.26 8.37
C TYR A 102 -2.70 -17.53 8.24
N TYR A 103 -2.66 -16.22 8.54
CA TYR A 103 -1.43 -15.41 8.42
C TYR A 103 -0.21 -16.12 9.04
N GLY A 104 0.90 -16.20 8.29
CA GLY A 104 2.13 -16.87 8.73
C GLY A 104 2.09 -18.40 8.71
N SER A 105 1.00 -19.02 8.28
CA SER A 105 0.92 -20.47 8.02
C SER A 105 1.13 -20.77 6.53
N GLU A 106 1.38 -22.04 6.19
CA GLU A 106 1.51 -22.47 4.79
C GLU A 106 0.27 -22.14 3.94
N LYS A 107 -0.92 -22.11 4.55
CA LYS A 107 -2.17 -21.77 3.87
C LYS A 107 -2.20 -20.32 3.37
N ALA A 108 -1.48 -19.42 4.03
CA ALA A 108 -1.47 -17.99 3.68
C ALA A 108 -0.44 -17.64 2.61
N GLN A 109 0.37 -18.58 2.09
CA GLN A 109 1.43 -18.24 1.12
C GLN A 109 0.89 -17.53 -0.13
N CYS A 110 -0.22 -18.00 -0.69
CA CYS A 110 -0.86 -17.35 -1.85
C CYS A 110 -1.41 -15.98 -1.49
N ASP A 111 -2.01 -15.83 -0.30
CA ASP A 111 -2.58 -14.56 0.17
C ASP A 111 -1.49 -13.52 0.50
N GLU A 112 -0.37 -13.95 1.07
CA GLU A 112 0.83 -13.12 1.29
C GLU A 112 1.45 -12.68 -0.04
N GLN A 113 1.50 -13.57 -1.04
CA GLN A 113 1.95 -13.21 -2.39
C GLN A 113 1.00 -12.23 -3.08
N LEU A 114 -0.31 -12.41 -2.92
CA LEU A 114 -1.32 -11.50 -3.44
C LEU A 114 -1.20 -10.12 -2.81
N TYR A 115 -1.02 -10.04 -1.48
CA TYR A 115 -0.73 -8.77 -0.82
C TYR A 115 0.52 -8.10 -1.41
N GLU A 116 1.60 -8.87 -1.62
CA GLU A 116 2.82 -8.36 -2.26
C GLU A 116 2.61 -7.90 -3.71
N GLN A 117 1.69 -8.52 -4.46
CA GLN A 117 1.28 -8.04 -5.78
C GLN A 117 0.58 -6.69 -5.69
N TYR A 118 -0.28 -6.47 -4.69
CA TYR A 118 -0.89 -5.17 -4.43
C TYR A 118 0.13 -4.12 -3.97
N VAL A 119 1.11 -4.49 -3.14
CA VAL A 119 2.22 -3.59 -2.78
C VAL A 119 2.91 -3.07 -4.05
N ARG A 120 3.33 -3.98 -4.93
CA ARG A 120 4.02 -3.62 -6.17
C ARG A 120 3.13 -2.79 -7.11
N GLY A 121 1.88 -3.21 -7.31
CA GLY A 121 0.92 -2.47 -8.11
C GLY A 121 0.63 -1.07 -7.55
N GLY A 122 0.64 -0.90 -6.24
CA GLY A 122 0.51 0.41 -5.60
C GLY A 122 1.75 1.30 -5.76
N VAL A 123 2.95 0.72 -5.69
CA VAL A 123 4.19 1.43 -6.02
C VAL A 123 4.15 1.97 -7.45
N ASP A 124 3.64 1.17 -8.39
CA ASP A 124 3.48 1.58 -9.78
C ASP A 124 2.54 2.78 -9.90
N VAL A 125 1.35 2.69 -9.30
CA VAL A 125 0.36 3.78 -9.32
C VAL A 125 0.93 5.05 -8.69
N LEU A 126 1.56 4.95 -7.51
CA LEU A 126 2.17 6.09 -6.84
C LEU A 126 3.26 6.73 -7.71
N TYR A 127 4.11 5.92 -8.35
CA TYR A 127 5.15 6.43 -9.23
C TYR A 127 4.59 7.12 -10.48
N GLU A 128 3.68 6.44 -11.19
CA GLU A 128 3.03 6.95 -12.41
C GLU A 128 2.30 8.28 -12.13
N LYS A 129 1.61 8.37 -11.00
CA LYS A 129 0.83 9.55 -10.62
C LYS A 129 1.66 10.70 -10.06
N LEU A 130 2.67 10.41 -9.24
CA LEU A 130 3.37 11.45 -8.49
C LEU A 130 4.72 11.85 -9.10
N ILE A 131 5.40 10.92 -9.79
CA ILE A 131 6.79 11.08 -10.21
C ILE A 131 6.96 11.15 -11.72
N GLU A 132 6.30 10.27 -12.49
CA GLU A 132 6.64 10.02 -13.90
C GLU A 132 6.58 11.26 -14.80
N THR A 133 5.62 12.15 -14.55
CA THR A 133 5.41 13.38 -15.32
C THR A 133 6.08 14.61 -14.70
N ALA A 134 6.66 14.49 -13.50
CA ALA A 134 7.22 15.62 -12.77
C ALA A 134 8.66 15.95 -13.21
N SER A 135 8.91 17.21 -13.52
CA SER A 135 10.21 17.72 -13.95
C SER A 135 10.79 18.77 -12.99
N ASN A 136 9.94 19.41 -12.19
CA ASN A 136 10.29 20.46 -11.24
C ASN A 136 9.41 20.36 -9.97
N SER A 137 9.73 21.14 -8.93
CA SER A 137 9.05 21.12 -7.63
C SER A 137 7.54 21.42 -7.71
N ASP A 138 7.12 22.32 -8.60
CA ASP A 138 5.71 22.68 -8.75
C ASP A 138 4.91 21.52 -9.38
N ASP A 139 5.52 20.76 -10.29
CA ASP A 139 4.89 19.57 -10.88
C ASP A 139 4.59 18.50 -9.80
N TYR A 140 5.52 18.27 -8.85
CA TYR A 140 5.29 17.30 -7.77
C TYR A 140 4.11 17.70 -6.88
N LEU A 141 4.01 18.99 -6.54
CA LEU A 141 2.89 19.51 -5.76
C LEU A 141 1.57 19.35 -6.52
N LYS A 142 1.55 19.78 -7.79
CA LYS A 142 0.37 19.64 -8.64
C LYS A 142 -0.06 18.18 -8.77
N ASN A 143 0.86 17.29 -9.09
CA ASN A 143 0.57 15.85 -9.20
C ASN A 143 0.01 15.27 -7.91
N LEU A 144 0.51 15.69 -6.75
CA LEU A 144 -0.02 15.29 -5.45
C LEU A 144 -1.45 15.81 -5.25
N TYR A 145 -1.73 17.07 -5.59
CA TYR A 145 -3.09 17.63 -5.52
C TYR A 145 -4.05 16.88 -6.44
N ASP A 146 -3.68 16.70 -7.72
CA ASP A 146 -4.50 16.00 -8.71
C ASP A 146 -4.75 14.54 -8.27
N PHE A 147 -3.75 13.87 -7.69
CA PHE A 147 -3.89 12.51 -7.17
C PHE A 147 -4.84 12.44 -5.97
N LEU A 148 -4.75 13.39 -5.03
CA LEU A 148 -5.63 13.43 -3.85
C LEU A 148 -7.09 13.76 -4.24
N GLU A 149 -7.29 14.66 -5.19
CA GLU A 149 -8.61 14.98 -5.74
C GLU A 149 -9.21 13.74 -6.42
N GLU A 150 -8.46 13.09 -7.32
CA GLU A 150 -8.89 11.85 -7.97
C GLU A 150 -9.23 10.76 -6.95
N PHE A 151 -8.41 10.61 -5.91
CA PHE A 151 -8.63 9.63 -4.86
C PHE A 151 -9.93 9.92 -4.08
N ASP A 152 -10.16 11.18 -3.74
CA ASP A 152 -11.36 11.62 -3.03
C ASP A 152 -12.63 11.39 -3.86
N GLU A 153 -12.60 11.80 -5.14
CA GLU A 153 -13.68 11.60 -6.10
C GLU A 153 -14.06 10.12 -6.25
N ARG A 154 -13.04 9.24 -6.33
CA ARG A 154 -13.27 7.81 -6.57
C ARG A 154 -13.76 7.06 -5.34
N TYR A 155 -13.22 7.37 -4.17
CA TYR A 155 -13.37 6.49 -2.99
C TYR A 155 -14.07 7.15 -1.80
N ASN A 156 -14.05 8.47 -1.70
CA ASN A 156 -14.53 9.18 -0.50
C ASN A 156 -15.85 9.93 -0.73
N GLN A 157 -16.21 10.31 -1.96
CA GLN A 157 -17.47 11.03 -2.21
C GLN A 157 -18.73 10.24 -1.78
N ALA A 158 -18.67 8.90 -1.80
CA ALA A 158 -19.75 8.04 -1.31
C ALA A 158 -19.72 7.81 0.22
N ILE A 159 -18.63 8.17 0.90
CA ILE A 159 -18.42 7.99 2.34
C ILE A 159 -18.67 9.32 3.04
N SER A 160 -19.92 9.63 3.35
CA SER A 160 -20.22 10.81 4.16
C SER A 160 -19.65 10.66 5.59
N THR A 161 -19.30 11.78 6.21
CA THR A 161 -18.88 11.81 7.62
C THR A 161 -19.93 11.16 8.53
N ASP A 162 -21.22 11.30 8.18
CA ASP A 162 -22.33 10.67 8.88
C ASP A 162 -22.27 9.13 8.79
N SER A 163 -21.95 8.57 7.62
CA SER A 163 -21.76 7.13 7.45
C SER A 163 -20.64 6.57 8.33
N ILE A 164 -19.54 7.32 8.49
CA ILE A 164 -18.42 6.95 9.37
C ILE A 164 -18.84 7.02 10.84
N LEU A 165 -19.59 8.06 11.23
CA LEU A 165 -20.10 8.23 12.59
C LEU A 165 -21.09 7.13 12.96
N ASP A 166 -21.93 6.69 12.04
CA ASP A 166 -22.89 5.61 12.27
C ASP A 166 -22.19 4.24 12.41
N LEU A 167 -21.16 3.97 11.61
CA LEU A 167 -20.29 2.79 11.81
C LEU A 167 -19.60 2.82 13.18
N CYS A 168 -19.12 3.99 13.60
CA CYS A 168 -18.50 4.18 14.92
C CYS A 168 -19.48 4.03 16.08
N ARG A 169 -20.78 4.31 15.88
CA ARG A 169 -21.85 4.06 16.86
C ARG A 169 -22.18 2.57 16.95
N LEU A 170 -22.27 1.88 15.81
CA LEU A 170 -22.50 0.44 15.73
C LEU A 170 -21.38 -0.39 16.38
N ALA A 171 -20.13 0.06 16.31
CA ALA A 171 -19.00 -0.62 16.95
C ALA A 171 -18.97 -0.46 18.49
N ARG A 172 -19.78 0.46 19.06
CA ARG A 172 -19.86 0.71 20.52
C ARG A 172 -21.08 0.06 21.17
N SER A 173 -22.01 -0.50 20.39
CA SER A 173 -23.16 -1.29 20.84
C SER A 173 -22.83 -2.77 20.85
#